data_AF-A0A954V104-F1
#
_entry.id   AF-A0A954V104-F1
#
_cell.length_a   1.000
_cell.length_b   1.000
_cell.length_c   1.000
_cell.angle_alpha   90.00
_cell.angle_beta   90.00
_cell.angle_gamma   90.00
#
_symmetry.space_group_name_H-M   'P 1'
#
loop_
_entity.id
_entity.type
_entity.pdbx_description
1 polymer ?
#
loop_
_entity_poly.entity_id
_entity_poly.type
_entity_poly.pdbx_seq_one_letter_code
_entity_poly.pdbx_strand_id
1 'polypeptide(L)' 'EALVGRLVVCVANLAPRQMKFGLSEGMVTACGPGGAEVYLLSPDSGAQPGQRVH' A
#
# COMPACT_ATOMS: atom_id res chain seq x y z
N GLU A 1 14.58 3.62 -0.11
CA GLU A 1 14.76 4.17 -1.47
C GLU A 1 14.09 3.37 -2.59
N ALA A 2 13.86 2.05 -2.47
CA ALA A 2 13.27 1.23 -3.55
C ALA A 2 11.72 1.14 -3.57
N LEU A 3 11.00 2.28 -3.49
CA LEU A 3 9.52 2.29 -3.58
C LEU A 3 9.01 2.60 -4.99
N VAL A 4 9.75 3.39 -5.76
CA VAL A 4 9.34 3.78 -7.11
C VAL A 4 9.31 2.54 -8.02
N GLY A 5 8.18 2.31 -8.67
CA GLY A 5 7.97 1.17 -9.57
C GLY A 5 7.58 -0.15 -8.86
N ARG A 6 7.51 -0.19 -7.53
CA ARG A 6 7.09 -1.38 -6.80
C ARG A 6 5.56 -1.50 -6.79
N LEU A 7 5.05 -2.69 -7.16
CA LEU A 7 3.64 -3.02 -6.97
C LEU A 7 3.37 -3.35 -5.49
N VAL A 8 2.26 -2.81 -4.98
CA VAL A 8 1.81 -2.99 -3.60
C VAL A 8 0.30 -3.27 -3.57
N VAL A 9 -0.16 -3.88 -2.48
CA VAL A 9 -1.59 -4.00 -2.21
C VAL A 9 -2.09 -2.72 -1.53
N CYS A 10 -3.17 -2.15 -2.06
CA CYS A 10 -3.79 -0.92 -1.58
C CYS A 10 -5.26 -1.14 -1.25
N VAL A 11 -5.68 -0.71 -0.06
CA VAL A 11 -7.10 -0.57 0.29
C VAL A 11 -7.58 0.80 -0.16
N ALA A 12 -8.41 0.81 -1.20
CA ALA A 12 -8.78 2.01 -1.94
C ALA A 12 -10.20 2.55 -1.63
N ASN A 13 -10.92 1.97 -0.67
CA ASN A 13 -12.29 2.36 -0.32
C ASN A 13 -12.42 2.97 1.08
N LEU A 14 -11.31 3.36 1.70
CA LEU A 14 -11.33 4.05 2.98
C LEU A 14 -11.64 5.54 2.78
N ALA A 15 -12.28 6.15 3.77
CA ALA A 15 -12.46 7.60 3.78
C ALA A 15 -11.08 8.29 3.75
N PRO A 16 -10.91 9.36 2.92
CA PRO A 16 -9.65 10.08 2.87
C PRO A 16 -9.24 10.63 4.24
N ARG A 17 -7.95 10.57 4.56
CA ARG A 17 -7.41 11.03 5.83
C ARG A 17 -6.39 12.13 5.62
N GLN A 18 -6.65 13.31 6.19
CA GLN A 18 -5.68 14.41 6.19
C GLN A 18 -4.47 14.04 7.04
N MET A 19 -3.27 14.10 6.44
CA MET A 19 -1.99 13.87 7.09
C MET A 19 -1.15 15.14 7.05
N LYS A 20 -0.01 15.13 7.77
CA LYS A 20 0.90 16.29 7.86
C LYS A 20 1.39 16.80 6.50
N PHE A 21 1.51 15.92 5.51
CA PHE A 21 2.13 16.21 4.22
C PHE A 21 1.17 16.14 3.03
N GLY A 22 -0.12 15.96 3.28
CA GLY A 22 -1.11 15.82 2.21
C GLY A 22 -2.30 14.96 2.62
N LEU A 23 -3.20 14.76 1.67
CA LEU A 23 -4.36 13.90 1.83
C LEU A 23 -3.98 12.46 1.49
N SER A 24 -4.27 11.52 2.39
CA SER A 24 -4.13 10.08 2.14
C SER A 24 -5.46 9.55 1.61
N GLU A 25 -5.49 9.09 0.36
CA GLU A 25 -6.70 8.56 -0.31
C GLU A 25 -6.79 7.03 -0.28
N GLY A 26 -5.84 6.36 0.37
CA GLY A 26 -5.82 4.92 0.52
C GLY A 26 -4.84 4.46 1.57
N MET A 27 -4.74 3.14 1.75
CA MET A 27 -3.82 2.51 2.69
C MET A 27 -3.03 1.40 2.00
N VAL A 28 -1.70 1.50 2.04
CA VAL A 28 -0.81 0.42 1.61
C VAL A 28 -0.72 -0.63 2.72
N THR A 29 -0.89 -1.91 2.37
CA THR A 29 -0.88 -3.01 3.34
C THR A 29 0.53 -3.56 3.57
N ALA A 30 0.82 -3.93 4.82
CA ALA A 30 2.08 -4.52 5.24
C ALA A 30 1.85 -5.49 6.40
N CYS A 31 2.81 -6.38 6.62
CA CYS A 31 2.86 -7.29 7.77
C CYS A 31 3.86 -6.80 8.82
N GLY A 32 3.62 -7.17 10.08
CA GLY A 32 4.54 -6.97 11.19
C GLY A 32 3.94 -6.16 12.36
N PRO A 33 4.64 -6.10 13.51
CA PRO A 33 4.14 -5.47 14.73
C PRO A 33 4.12 -3.93 14.67
N GLY A 34 4.70 -3.33 13.63
CA GLY A 34 4.75 -1.88 13.42
C GLY A 34 6.14 -1.28 13.65
N GLY A 35 6.24 0.03 13.48
CA GLY A 35 7.52 0.75 13.63
C GLY A 35 8.53 0.34 12.56
N ALA A 36 9.68 -0.17 12.99
CA ALA A 36 10.74 -0.63 12.08
C ALA A 36 10.47 -2.02 11.48
N GLU A 37 9.59 -2.81 12.09
CA GLU A 37 9.27 -4.17 11.67
C GLU A 37 8.02 -4.17 10.79
N VAL A 38 8.11 -3.51 9.64
CA VAL A 38 7.02 -3.39 8.66
C VAL A 38 7.48 -3.91 7.31
N TYR A 39 6.80 -4.94 6.82
CA TYR A 39 7.13 -5.65 5.58
C TYR A 39 5.99 -5.46 4.57
N LEU A 40 6.23 -4.66 3.53
CA LEU A 40 5.24 -4.38 2.48
C LEU A 40 4.79 -5.65 1.76
N LEU A 41 3.48 -5.80 1.60
CA LEU A 41 2.90 -6.86 0.76
C LEU A 41 3.02 -6.49 -0.71
N SER A 42 3.40 -7.47 -1.53
CA SER A 42 3.51 -7.34 -2.99
C SER A 42 2.74 -8.48 -3.66
N PRO A 43 2.05 -8.21 -4.78
CA PRO A 43 1.43 -9.27 -5.56
C PRO A 43 2.49 -10.12 -6.29
N ASP A 44 2.07 -11.30 -6.73
CA ASP A 44 2.89 -12.16 -7.58
C ASP A 44 3.14 -11.54 -8.97
N SER A 45 4.14 -12.07 -9.67
CA SER A 45 4.50 -11.63 -11.02
C SER A 45 3.34 -11.74 -12.00
N GLY A 46 3.17 -10.75 -12.87
CA GLY A 46 2.10 -10.70 -13.87
C GLY A 46 0.83 -9.98 -13.40
N ALA A 47 0.75 -9.63 -12.11
CA ALA A 47 -0.28 -8.73 -11.61
C ALA A 47 -0.16 -7.33 -12.25
N GLN A 48 -1.31 -6.70 -12.50
CA GLN A 48 -1.41 -5.38 -13.12
C GLN A 48 -2.04 -4.36 -12.16
N PRO A 49 -1.63 -3.07 -12.22
CA PRO A 49 -2.26 -2.03 -11.42
C PRO A 49 -3.78 -1.97 -11.61
N GLY A 50 -4.52 -1.83 -10.51
CA GLY A 50 -5.99 -1.74 -10.52
C GLY A 50 -6.72 -3.09 -10.50
N GLN A 51 -6.02 -4.22 -10.56
CA GLN A 51 -6.64 -5.52 -10.33
C GLN A 51 -7.21 -5.62 -8.91
N ARG A 52 -8.42 -6.20 -8.80
CA ARG A 52 -9.08 -6.39 -7.51
C ARG A 52 -8.41 -7.53 -6.75
N VAL A 53 -8.07 -7.27 -5.49
CA VAL A 53 -7.66 -8.29 -4.53
C VAL A 53 -8.92 -8.99 -4.02
N HIS A 54 -8.90 -10.33 -4.01
CA HIS A 54 -10.01 -11.19 -3.58
C HIS A 54 -9.70 -11.89 -2.26
#